data_AF-A0ABD3HNE5-F1
#
_entry.id   AF-A0ABD3HNE5-F1
#
_cell.length_a   1.000
_cell.length_b   1.000
_cell.length_c   1.000
_cell.angle_alpha   90.00
_cell.angle_beta   90.00
_cell.angle_gamma   90.00
#
_symmetry.space_group_name_H-M   'P 1'
#
loop_
_entity.id
_entity.type
_entity.pdbx_description
1 polymer ?
#
loop_
_entity_poly.entity_id
_entity_poly.type
_entity_poly.pdbx_seq_one_letter_code
_entity_poly.pdbx_strand_id
1 'polypeptide(L)'
;MESTLQRGFSSFWNFLRTLKDPESQVDSSGDDEASASSDDESRLWQENIKQISDGLYKLYEPGDARSANLDVFFFHALEFEGAHVQDAHIASWRSSSRSKEIWPQKWLSQDFPNSRIISISYDSCTRNTDEGGTMDLYRITENLLQEIVWARKEHGSYRPMIFVGHGFGGIVMKQLCVDAYNRQEAGGKDVSMLLDSIRGFFFYSTPHRGVKGLKHPGKKDGPLLRWMYEVNGHGQLARLHETFCELKELYRWLIFALAGLDSLQSALGRPGLRLPETSSRYGDSYVTVSSSHSDVCSPSNKFSAEYLHLRTFIQDVLTRVEREQLTLPEVVVGFDGPVTEVLGEHLRTHAFVGICGMGGVGKTTLAKLIFLRACRKFEFTCFVEEIQLLEGSKSDMKRKIWKKMHRRGVPVRQADRDYADDWYPVEGRSLLLIFDQVEDYQHMELL
;
A
#
# COMPACT_ATOMS: atom_id res chain seq x y z
N MET A 1 35.49 17.49 6.86
CA MET A 1 34.50 16.58 6.25
C MET A 1 35.00 15.14 6.13
N GLU A 2 36.31 14.85 6.22
CA GLU A 2 36.84 13.47 6.11
C GLU A 2 36.75 12.60 7.40
N SER A 3 36.73 13.20 8.60
CA SER A 3 36.89 12.45 9.86
C SER A 3 35.61 11.81 10.42
N THR A 4 34.43 12.23 9.94
CA THR A 4 33.14 11.72 10.43
C THR A 4 32.64 10.53 9.61
N LEU A 5 33.00 10.49 8.32
CA LEU A 5 32.72 9.37 7.42
C LEU A 5 33.52 8.11 7.77
N GLN A 6 34.74 8.22 8.30
CA GLN A 6 35.55 7.03 8.62
C GLN A 6 35.14 6.28 9.90
N ARG A 7 34.48 6.94 10.86
CA ARG A 7 34.16 6.31 12.17
C ARG A 7 32.92 5.42 12.12
N GLY A 8 31.92 5.73 11.30
CA GLY A 8 30.75 4.87 11.10
C GLY A 8 31.08 3.56 10.36
N PHE A 9 32.01 3.63 9.41
CA PHE A 9 32.42 2.48 8.59
C PHE A 9 33.08 1.35 9.38
N SER A 10 33.88 1.65 10.41
CA SER A 10 34.60 0.61 11.16
C SER A 10 33.68 -0.29 11.99
N SER A 11 32.55 0.24 12.48
CA SER A 11 31.54 -0.54 13.24
C SER A 11 30.75 -1.48 12.33
N PHE A 12 30.49 -1.05 11.09
CA PHE A 12 29.76 -1.81 10.08
C PHE A 12 30.53 -3.05 9.59
N TRP A 13 31.86 -2.96 9.46
CA TRP A 13 32.72 -4.06 9.03
C TRP A 13 32.78 -5.25 10.01
N ASN A 14 32.59 -5.02 11.31
CA ASN A 14 32.61 -6.10 12.31
C ASN A 14 31.30 -6.90 12.33
N PHE A 15 30.18 -6.30 11.92
CA PHE A 15 28.87 -6.95 11.88
C PHE A 15 28.70 -7.88 10.65
N LEU A 16 29.30 -7.54 9.51
CA LEU A 16 29.19 -8.35 8.29
C LEU A 16 30.01 -9.65 8.32
N ARG A 17 30.96 -9.80 9.24
CA ARG A 17 31.78 -11.01 9.38
C ARG A 17 31.05 -12.19 10.03
N THR A 18 29.91 -11.96 10.68
CA THR A 18 29.20 -12.98 11.47
C THR A 18 28.14 -13.76 10.70
N LEU A 19 27.91 -13.46 9.41
CA LEU A 19 26.89 -14.13 8.60
C LEU A 19 27.54 -14.83 7.40
N LYS A 20 27.89 -16.11 7.58
CA LYS A 20 28.20 -17.05 6.50
C LYS A 20 27.43 -18.37 6.68
N ASP A 21 26.61 -18.66 5.66
CA ASP A 21 26.14 -19.96 5.13
C ASP A 21 25.27 -20.88 6.02
N PRO A 22 24.39 -21.76 5.45
CA PRO A 22 24.47 -22.36 4.12
C PRO A 22 23.17 -22.60 3.28
N GLU A 23 23.41 -22.75 1.97
CA GLU A 23 22.97 -23.76 0.97
C GLU A 23 21.49 -24.15 0.68
N SER A 24 21.33 -24.44 -0.62
CA SER A 24 20.20 -24.81 -1.49
C SER A 24 19.58 -26.20 -1.30
N GLN A 25 18.35 -26.42 -1.81
CA GLN A 25 18.04 -27.46 -2.83
C GLN A 25 16.62 -27.30 -3.43
N VAL A 26 16.47 -27.79 -4.67
CA VAL A 26 15.29 -27.75 -5.58
C VAL A 26 14.71 -29.16 -5.66
N ASP A 27 13.38 -29.30 -5.84
CA ASP A 27 12.81 -30.47 -6.52
C ASP A 27 11.44 -30.18 -7.16
N SER A 28 11.12 -30.91 -8.23
CA SER A 28 10.06 -30.66 -9.22
C SER A 28 9.16 -31.88 -9.47
N SER A 29 7.85 -31.66 -9.61
CA SER A 29 6.84 -32.47 -10.34
C SER A 29 5.46 -31.87 -10.03
N GLY A 30 4.45 -31.71 -10.89
CA GLY A 30 4.12 -32.19 -12.24
C GLY A 30 2.60 -32.47 -12.21
N ASP A 31 1.77 -31.63 -12.84
CA ASP A 31 0.30 -31.70 -12.71
C ASP A 31 -0.42 -31.95 -14.05
N ASP A 32 -1.35 -32.90 -14.04
CA ASP A 32 -2.30 -33.23 -15.10
C ASP A 32 -3.61 -32.42 -14.92
N GLU A 33 -4.07 -31.74 -15.96
CA GLU A 33 -5.34 -31.00 -15.97
C GLU A 33 -6.53 -31.89 -16.40
N ALA A 34 -7.59 -31.89 -15.60
CA ALA A 34 -8.93 -32.33 -16.01
C ALA A 34 -9.95 -31.20 -15.79
N SER A 35 -10.76 -30.93 -16.80
CA SER A 35 -11.75 -29.84 -16.83
C SER A 35 -13.02 -30.21 -16.04
N ALA A 36 -13.44 -29.34 -15.12
CA ALA A 36 -14.62 -29.52 -14.27
C ALA A 36 -15.76 -28.57 -14.64
N SER A 37 -16.99 -29.00 -14.32
CA SER A 37 -18.25 -28.33 -14.67
C SER A 37 -18.55 -27.09 -13.81
N SER A 38 -19.52 -26.25 -14.22
CA SER A 38 -19.81 -24.95 -13.57
C SER A 38 -20.24 -25.02 -12.10
N ASP A 39 -20.78 -26.16 -11.66
CA ASP A 39 -21.17 -26.39 -10.25
C ASP A 39 -19.97 -26.87 -9.40
N ASP A 40 -18.99 -27.55 -10.02
CA ASP A 40 -17.72 -27.91 -9.38
C ASP A 40 -16.79 -26.70 -9.23
N GLU A 41 -16.75 -25.80 -10.22
CA GLU A 41 -15.95 -24.56 -10.13
C GLU A 41 -16.33 -23.74 -8.89
N SER A 42 -17.63 -23.62 -8.60
CA SER A 42 -18.12 -22.83 -7.46
C SER A 42 -17.73 -23.43 -6.11
N ARG A 43 -17.53 -24.76 -6.03
CA ARG A 43 -16.99 -25.47 -4.85
C ARG A 43 -15.46 -25.37 -4.78
N LEU A 44 -14.77 -25.51 -5.91
CA LEU A 44 -13.30 -25.39 -6.02
C LEU A 44 -12.77 -24.05 -5.49
N TRP A 45 -13.52 -22.94 -5.69
CA TRP A 45 -13.10 -21.63 -5.16
C TRP A 45 -13.31 -21.47 -3.65
N GLN A 46 -14.28 -22.17 -3.05
CA GLN A 46 -14.47 -22.14 -1.59
C GLN A 46 -13.37 -22.90 -0.84
N GLU A 47 -12.74 -23.90 -1.46
CA GLU A 47 -11.70 -24.74 -0.84
C GLU A 47 -10.31 -24.09 -0.77
N ASN A 48 -10.08 -22.95 -1.43
CA ASN A 48 -8.74 -22.33 -1.55
C ASN A 48 -8.49 -21.12 -0.65
N ILE A 49 -9.39 -20.78 0.27
CA ILE A 49 -9.15 -19.70 1.23
C ILE A 49 -8.22 -20.20 2.34
N LYS A 50 -7.01 -19.64 2.41
CA LYS A 50 -6.01 -20.04 3.41
C LYS A 50 -5.87 -18.96 4.47
N GLN A 51 -6.11 -19.31 5.73
CA GLN A 51 -5.80 -18.45 6.86
C GLN A 51 -4.27 -18.32 7.02
N ILE A 52 -3.77 -17.08 7.01
CA ILE A 52 -2.35 -16.75 7.23
C ILE A 52 -2.12 -16.52 8.73
N SER A 53 -3.04 -15.80 9.36
CA SER A 53 -3.07 -15.47 10.79
C SER A 53 -4.52 -15.22 11.21
N ASP A 54 -4.75 -14.92 12.49
CA ASP A 54 -6.10 -14.68 13.03
C ASP A 54 -6.86 -13.57 12.27
N GLY A 55 -6.16 -12.52 11.84
CA GLY A 55 -6.72 -11.39 11.11
C GLY A 55 -6.52 -11.41 9.59
N LEU A 56 -5.77 -12.35 9.00
CA LEU A 56 -5.48 -12.35 7.55
C LEU A 56 -5.88 -13.66 6.87
N TYR A 57 -6.74 -13.54 5.86
CA TYR A 57 -7.23 -14.65 5.04
C TYR A 57 -6.82 -14.45 3.59
N LYS A 58 -6.00 -15.34 3.06
CA LYS A 58 -5.57 -15.33 1.67
C LYS A 58 -6.69 -15.86 0.78
N LEU A 59 -7.22 -14.99 -0.07
CA LEU A 59 -8.24 -15.36 -1.06
C LEU A 59 -7.59 -15.92 -2.33
N TYR A 60 -6.46 -15.34 -2.74
CA TYR A 60 -5.73 -15.74 -3.94
C TYR A 60 -4.23 -15.42 -3.80
N GLU A 61 -3.42 -16.29 -4.38
CA GLU A 61 -1.98 -16.11 -4.59
C GLU A 61 -1.61 -16.74 -5.93
N PRO A 62 -0.70 -16.15 -6.72
CA PRO A 62 -0.18 -16.81 -7.90
C PRO A 62 0.50 -18.13 -7.53
N GLY A 63 0.50 -19.10 -8.46
CA GLY A 63 1.10 -20.41 -8.24
C GLY A 63 2.57 -20.35 -7.80
N ASP A 64 3.32 -19.36 -8.30
CA ASP A 64 4.59 -18.94 -7.72
C ASP A 64 4.39 -17.67 -6.89
N ALA A 65 4.43 -17.78 -5.55
CA ALA A 65 4.29 -16.65 -4.64
C ALA A 65 5.34 -15.54 -4.85
N ARG A 66 6.46 -15.85 -5.52
CA ARG A 66 7.53 -14.90 -5.88
C ARG A 66 7.16 -14.04 -7.08
N SER A 67 6.33 -14.57 -7.98
CA SER A 67 5.81 -13.83 -9.13
C SER A 67 4.83 -12.72 -8.74
N ALA A 68 4.37 -12.70 -7.49
CA ALA A 68 3.44 -11.69 -7.02
C ALA A 68 4.07 -10.28 -7.04
N ASN A 69 3.44 -9.36 -7.76
CA ASN A 69 3.90 -7.98 -7.96
C ASN A 69 3.04 -6.94 -7.22
N LEU A 70 1.95 -7.36 -6.59
CA LEU A 70 1.00 -6.50 -5.88
C LEU A 70 0.31 -7.26 -4.74
N ASP A 71 0.17 -6.62 -3.59
CA ASP A 71 -0.76 -7.09 -2.54
C ASP A 71 -2.03 -6.22 -2.53
N VAL A 72 -3.21 -6.83 -2.46
CA VAL A 72 -4.49 -6.12 -2.31
C VAL A 72 -5.17 -6.60 -1.02
N PHE A 73 -5.36 -5.69 -0.09
CA PHE A 73 -5.96 -5.98 1.23
C PHE A 73 -7.40 -5.44 1.30
N PHE A 74 -8.33 -6.30 1.68
CA PHE A 74 -9.76 -6.02 1.75
C PHE A 74 -10.24 -5.91 3.20
N PHE A 75 -10.75 -4.75 3.60
CA PHE A 75 -11.24 -4.45 4.95
C PHE A 75 -12.77 -4.33 4.95
N HIS A 76 -13.47 -5.27 5.60
CA HIS A 76 -14.94 -5.33 5.61
C HIS A 76 -15.58 -4.20 6.45
N ALA A 77 -16.91 -4.07 6.41
CA ALA A 77 -17.64 -3.14 7.27
C ALA A 77 -18.02 -3.76 8.63
N LEU A 78 -18.77 -3.00 9.44
CA LEU A 78 -19.29 -3.47 10.73
C LEU A 78 -20.32 -4.58 10.57
N GLU A 79 -20.32 -5.46 11.55
CA GLU A 79 -21.33 -6.48 11.73
C GLU A 79 -22.45 -6.01 12.67
N PHE A 80 -23.68 -6.25 12.22
CA PHE A 80 -24.90 -6.04 13.01
C PHE A 80 -25.55 -7.40 13.29
N GLU A 81 -26.19 -7.52 14.45
CA GLU A 81 -26.81 -8.75 14.95
C GLU A 81 -27.65 -9.47 13.86
N GLY A 82 -27.33 -10.74 13.60
CA GLY A 82 -28.02 -11.60 12.63
C GLY A 82 -27.29 -11.82 11.28
N ALA A 83 -26.23 -11.07 10.98
CA ALA A 83 -25.42 -11.25 9.79
C ALA A 83 -24.07 -11.91 10.12
N HIS A 84 -23.83 -13.13 9.61
CA HIS A 84 -22.52 -13.67 9.21
C HIS A 84 -21.30 -13.24 10.05
N VAL A 85 -21.43 -13.33 11.38
CA VAL A 85 -20.46 -12.76 12.35
C VAL A 85 -19.09 -13.42 12.21
N GLN A 86 -19.05 -14.72 11.93
CA GLN A 86 -17.81 -15.48 11.87
C GLN A 86 -17.11 -15.38 10.50
N ASP A 87 -17.81 -14.93 9.45
CA ASP A 87 -17.30 -14.89 8.07
C ASP A 87 -17.44 -13.51 7.40
N ALA A 88 -17.57 -12.41 8.15
CA ALA A 88 -17.76 -11.07 7.61
C ALA A 88 -16.66 -10.61 6.65
N HIS A 89 -15.42 -11.04 6.91
CA HIS A 89 -14.27 -10.85 6.04
C HIS A 89 -14.40 -11.56 4.68
N ILE A 90 -15.35 -12.46 4.49
CA ILE A 90 -15.68 -13.05 3.18
C ILE A 90 -17.04 -12.57 2.69
N ALA A 91 -18.04 -12.53 3.59
CA ALA A 91 -19.42 -12.22 3.27
C ALA A 91 -19.58 -10.84 2.61
N SER A 92 -18.82 -9.83 3.06
CA SER A 92 -18.84 -8.48 2.49
C SER A 92 -18.40 -8.42 1.02
N TRP A 93 -17.65 -9.43 0.58
CA TRP A 93 -17.08 -9.52 -0.76
C TRP A 93 -17.75 -10.59 -1.63
N ARG A 94 -18.95 -11.03 -1.24
CA ARG A 94 -19.77 -11.87 -2.11
C ARG A 94 -20.46 -11.00 -3.15
N SER A 95 -20.45 -11.47 -4.39
CA SER A 95 -21.22 -10.86 -5.47
C SER A 95 -22.71 -10.83 -5.11
N SER A 96 -23.43 -9.80 -5.56
CA SER A 96 -24.90 -9.79 -5.49
C SER A 96 -25.56 -10.76 -6.49
N SER A 97 -24.78 -11.39 -7.38
CA SER A 97 -25.24 -12.40 -8.34
C SER A 97 -25.88 -13.62 -7.67
N ARG A 98 -26.53 -14.47 -8.48
CA ARG A 98 -27.11 -15.74 -8.02
C ARG A 98 -26.05 -16.72 -7.51
N SER A 99 -24.85 -16.70 -8.06
CA SER A 99 -23.75 -17.61 -7.67
C SER A 99 -23.06 -17.19 -6.37
N LYS A 100 -23.27 -15.95 -5.88
CA LYS A 100 -22.70 -15.43 -4.61
C LYS A 100 -21.19 -15.68 -4.47
N GLU A 101 -20.49 -15.60 -5.60
CA GLU A 101 -19.05 -15.82 -5.74
C GLU A 101 -18.28 -14.81 -4.89
N ILE A 102 -17.14 -15.22 -4.35
CA ILE A 102 -16.20 -14.29 -3.72
C ILE A 102 -15.49 -13.54 -4.84
N TRP A 103 -16.03 -12.37 -5.18
CA TRP A 103 -15.64 -11.69 -6.42
C TRP A 103 -14.17 -11.23 -6.42
N PRO A 104 -13.51 -10.86 -5.30
CA PRO A 104 -12.08 -10.57 -5.34
C PRO A 104 -11.29 -11.83 -5.69
N GLN A 105 -11.67 -12.98 -5.14
CA GLN A 105 -11.00 -14.24 -5.44
C GLN A 105 -11.18 -14.66 -6.90
N LYS A 106 -12.39 -14.54 -7.45
CA LYS A 106 -12.69 -15.06 -8.80
C LYS A 106 -12.38 -14.07 -9.91
N TRP A 107 -12.75 -12.80 -9.73
CA TRP A 107 -12.68 -11.83 -10.81
C TRP A 107 -11.37 -11.06 -10.83
N LEU A 108 -10.93 -10.61 -9.65
CA LEU A 108 -9.74 -9.79 -9.53
C LEU A 108 -8.46 -10.60 -9.77
N SER A 109 -8.42 -11.87 -9.34
CA SER A 109 -7.32 -12.79 -9.66
C SER A 109 -7.16 -13.02 -11.16
N GLN A 110 -8.26 -13.12 -11.91
CA GLN A 110 -8.21 -13.31 -13.36
C GLN A 110 -7.72 -12.05 -14.08
N ASP A 111 -8.12 -10.87 -13.59
CA ASP A 111 -7.70 -9.60 -14.18
C ASP A 111 -6.27 -9.22 -13.76
N PHE A 112 -5.82 -9.68 -12.59
CA PHE A 112 -4.49 -9.44 -12.01
C PHE A 112 -3.88 -10.76 -11.46
N PRO A 113 -3.45 -11.68 -12.33
CA PRO A 113 -3.00 -13.02 -11.93
C PRO A 113 -1.71 -13.02 -11.09
N ASN A 114 -0.91 -11.96 -11.21
CA ASN A 114 0.31 -11.80 -10.41
C ASN A 114 0.05 -11.01 -9.11
N SER A 115 -1.20 -10.93 -8.65
CA SER A 115 -1.53 -10.24 -7.38
C SER A 115 -1.80 -11.24 -6.26
N ARG A 116 -1.45 -10.86 -5.03
CA ARG A 116 -1.90 -11.57 -3.82
C ARG A 116 -3.10 -10.82 -3.25
N ILE A 117 -4.20 -11.54 -3.04
CA ILE A 117 -5.46 -10.96 -2.58
C ILE A 117 -5.73 -11.48 -1.17
N ILE A 118 -5.81 -10.56 -0.22
CA ILE A 118 -5.96 -10.86 1.21
C ILE A 118 -7.19 -10.16 1.72
N SER A 119 -8.06 -10.89 2.40
CA SER A 119 -9.12 -10.31 3.20
C SER A 119 -8.72 -10.22 4.66
N ILE A 120 -8.99 -9.07 5.26
CA ILE A 120 -8.69 -8.76 6.65
C ILE A 120 -9.92 -9.11 7.48
N SER A 121 -9.72 -9.91 8.52
CA SER A 121 -10.69 -10.18 9.58
C SER A 121 -10.32 -9.39 10.83
N TYR A 122 -11.31 -8.80 11.48
CA TYR A 122 -11.14 -8.14 12.77
C TYR A 122 -12.48 -8.07 13.50
N ASP A 123 -12.43 -7.85 14.82
CA ASP A 123 -13.63 -7.70 15.64
C ASP A 123 -14.44 -6.47 15.19
N SER A 124 -15.40 -6.69 14.29
CA SER A 124 -16.26 -5.65 13.73
C SER A 124 -17.67 -5.65 14.36
N CYS A 125 -17.86 -6.48 15.39
CA CYS A 125 -19.12 -6.67 16.08
C CYS A 125 -19.55 -5.41 16.83
N THR A 126 -20.75 -4.95 16.52
CA THR A 126 -21.34 -3.76 17.19
C THR A 126 -21.98 -4.05 18.54
N ARG A 127 -22.03 -5.33 18.96
CA ARG A 127 -22.58 -5.80 20.23
C ARG A 127 -21.56 -6.65 20.96
N ASN A 128 -21.54 -6.52 22.28
CA ASN A 128 -20.72 -7.38 23.11
C ASN A 128 -21.42 -8.75 23.23
N THR A 129 -20.79 -9.79 22.70
CA THR A 129 -21.24 -11.18 22.76
C THR A 129 -20.12 -12.04 23.36
N ASP A 130 -20.45 -13.28 23.73
CA ASP A 130 -19.42 -14.22 24.19
C ASP A 130 -18.40 -14.57 23.09
N GLU A 131 -18.72 -14.24 21.83
CA GLU A 131 -17.93 -14.57 20.62
C GLU A 131 -17.20 -13.34 20.02
N GLY A 132 -17.51 -12.10 20.44
CA GLY A 132 -16.97 -10.90 19.82
C GLY A 132 -17.50 -9.57 20.38
N GLY A 133 -17.05 -8.45 19.79
CA GLY A 133 -17.43 -7.11 20.18
C GLY A 133 -16.82 -6.69 21.52
N THR A 134 -15.53 -6.97 21.70
CA THR A 134 -14.75 -6.61 22.89
C THR A 134 -13.61 -5.64 22.57
N MET A 135 -13.26 -5.47 21.30
CA MET A 135 -12.20 -4.55 20.87
C MET A 135 -12.74 -3.17 20.50
N ASP A 136 -11.89 -2.15 20.70
CA ASP A 136 -12.06 -0.83 20.12
C ASP A 136 -11.20 -0.68 18.85
N LEU A 137 -11.31 0.46 18.17
CA LEU A 137 -10.57 0.70 16.94
C LEU A 137 -9.05 0.60 17.14
N TYR A 138 -8.52 1.13 18.25
CA TYR A 138 -7.07 1.19 18.48
C TYR A 138 -6.47 -0.21 18.68
N ARG A 139 -7.16 -1.08 19.42
CA ARG A 139 -6.74 -2.48 19.59
C ARG A 139 -6.82 -3.26 18.28
N ILE A 140 -7.88 -3.03 17.50
CA ILE A 140 -8.02 -3.63 16.17
C ILE A 140 -6.82 -3.26 15.30
N THR A 141 -6.48 -1.98 15.20
CA THR A 141 -5.39 -1.52 14.33
C THR A 141 -4.01 -1.91 14.84
N GLU A 142 -3.79 -1.96 16.15
CA GLU A 142 -2.54 -2.44 16.74
C GLU A 142 -2.26 -3.91 16.37
N ASN A 143 -3.26 -4.78 16.51
CA ASN A 143 -3.13 -6.20 16.16
C ASN A 143 -2.91 -6.37 14.65
N LEU A 144 -3.77 -5.75 13.82
CA LEU A 144 -3.68 -5.84 12.36
C LEU A 144 -2.36 -5.31 11.82
N LEU A 145 -1.81 -4.24 12.41
CA LEU A 145 -0.53 -3.68 12.00
C LEU A 145 0.60 -4.70 12.15
N GLN A 146 0.63 -5.45 13.25
CA GLN A 146 1.64 -6.51 13.46
C GLN A 146 1.48 -7.65 12.46
N GLU A 147 0.24 -8.10 12.24
CA GLU A 147 -0.03 -9.22 11.34
C GLU A 147 0.30 -8.88 9.88
N ILE A 148 -0.06 -7.69 9.40
CA ILE A 148 0.26 -7.24 8.04
C ILE A 148 1.77 -7.09 7.86
N VAL A 149 2.48 -6.53 8.85
CA VAL A 149 3.94 -6.42 8.82
C VAL A 149 4.58 -7.81 8.76
N TRP A 150 4.09 -8.76 9.57
CA TRP A 150 4.60 -10.13 9.59
C TRP A 150 4.38 -10.84 8.25
N ALA A 151 3.14 -10.85 7.74
CA ALA A 151 2.76 -11.51 6.48
C ALA A 151 3.46 -10.93 5.23
N ARG A 152 4.15 -9.81 5.37
CA ARG A 152 4.94 -9.18 4.30
C ARG A 152 6.43 -9.40 4.41
N LYS A 153 6.97 -9.70 5.60
CA LYS A 153 8.39 -10.04 5.76
C LYS A 153 8.78 -11.28 4.96
N GLU A 154 7.87 -12.25 4.86
CA GLU A 154 8.12 -13.54 4.20
C GLU A 154 8.20 -13.43 2.65
N HIS A 155 7.62 -12.39 2.05
CA HIS A 155 7.40 -12.31 0.60
C HIS A 155 8.00 -11.05 -0.06
N GLY A 156 8.91 -10.37 0.64
CA GLY A 156 9.55 -9.14 0.17
C GLY A 156 8.86 -7.88 0.69
N SER A 157 9.52 -7.17 1.61
CA SER A 157 8.95 -6.03 2.36
C SER A 157 8.50 -4.84 1.50
N TYR A 158 8.91 -4.76 0.23
CA TYR A 158 8.73 -3.60 -0.67
C TYR A 158 7.66 -3.76 -1.75
N ARG A 159 6.96 -4.91 -1.84
CA ARG A 159 5.93 -5.11 -2.86
C ARG A 159 4.84 -4.03 -2.73
N PRO A 160 4.41 -3.34 -3.81
CA PRO A 160 3.36 -2.35 -3.70
C PRO A 160 2.09 -2.97 -3.10
N MET A 161 1.36 -2.19 -2.31
CA MET A 161 0.07 -2.62 -1.76
C MET A 161 -1.04 -1.60 -2.01
N ILE A 162 -2.25 -2.13 -2.13
CA ILE A 162 -3.49 -1.37 -2.22
C ILE A 162 -4.41 -1.81 -1.09
N PHE A 163 -5.01 -0.84 -0.42
CA PHE A 163 -6.00 -1.06 0.62
C PHE A 163 -7.40 -0.74 0.08
N VAL A 164 -8.30 -1.71 0.16
CA VAL A 164 -9.70 -1.61 -0.27
C VAL A 164 -10.58 -1.75 0.96
N GLY A 165 -11.38 -0.75 1.29
CA GLY A 165 -12.19 -0.77 2.50
C GLY A 165 -13.63 -0.39 2.26
N HIS A 166 -14.55 -1.12 2.88
CA HIS A 166 -15.98 -0.82 2.88
C HIS A 166 -16.42 -0.27 4.23
N GLY A 167 -17.17 0.83 4.21
CA GLY A 167 -17.76 1.41 5.41
C GLY A 167 -16.72 1.64 6.52
N PHE A 168 -16.84 0.89 7.62
CA PHE A 168 -15.93 0.96 8.76
C PHE A 168 -14.51 0.45 8.45
N GLY A 169 -14.34 -0.49 7.52
CA GLY A 169 -13.02 -0.90 7.06
C GLY A 169 -12.19 0.27 6.54
N GLY A 170 -12.83 1.27 5.92
CA GLY A 170 -12.14 2.50 5.53
C GLY A 170 -11.71 3.40 6.69
N ILE A 171 -12.33 3.28 7.87
CA ILE A 171 -11.85 3.94 9.09
C ILE A 171 -10.67 3.16 9.67
N VAL A 172 -10.75 1.83 9.71
CA VAL A 172 -9.66 0.94 10.14
C VAL A 172 -8.38 1.19 9.35
N MET A 173 -8.47 1.24 8.01
CA MET A 173 -7.34 1.53 7.13
C MET A 173 -6.65 2.87 7.48
N LYS A 174 -7.44 3.91 7.77
CA LYS A 174 -6.91 5.24 8.11
C LYS A 174 -6.19 5.22 9.46
N GLN A 175 -6.82 4.65 10.48
CA GLN A 175 -6.24 4.58 11.81
C GLN A 175 -4.97 3.70 11.82
N LEU A 176 -4.98 2.58 11.08
CA LEU A 176 -3.79 1.74 10.91
C LEU A 176 -2.61 2.53 10.33
N CYS A 177 -2.85 3.42 9.36
CA CYS A 177 -1.81 4.28 8.79
C CYS A 177 -1.29 5.31 9.81
N VAL A 178 -2.17 5.88 10.64
CA VAL A 178 -1.78 6.81 11.70
C VAL A 178 -0.94 6.09 12.76
N ASP A 179 -1.34 4.88 13.16
CA ASP A 179 -0.60 4.08 14.14
C ASP A 179 0.77 3.66 13.60
N ALA A 180 0.82 3.23 12.33
CA ALA A 180 2.07 2.91 11.64
C ALA A 180 3.00 4.14 11.56
N TYR A 181 2.45 5.33 11.28
CA TYR A 181 3.24 6.57 11.23
C TYR A 181 3.79 6.95 12.60
N ASN A 182 2.95 6.93 13.63
CA ASN A 182 3.36 7.24 15.00
C ASN A 182 4.44 6.26 15.50
N ARG A 183 4.31 4.97 15.18
CA ARG A 183 5.32 3.96 15.51
C ARG A 183 6.62 4.17 14.73
N GLN A 184 6.54 4.56 13.47
CA GLN A 184 7.73 4.91 12.68
C GLN A 184 8.46 6.11 13.29
N GLU A 185 7.75 7.18 13.67
CA GLU A 185 8.33 8.37 14.31
C GLU A 185 8.94 8.06 15.67
N ALA A 186 8.39 7.09 16.39
CA ALA A 186 8.96 6.56 17.63
C ALA A 186 10.20 5.65 17.42
N GLY A 187 10.66 5.46 16.17
CA GLY A 187 11.83 4.64 15.84
C GLY A 187 11.53 3.16 15.55
N GLY A 188 10.26 2.79 15.37
CA GLY A 188 9.83 1.44 15.01
C GLY A 188 10.29 1.04 13.60
N LYS A 189 11.37 0.27 13.50
CA LYS A 189 11.96 -0.14 12.21
C LYS A 189 11.06 -1.09 11.42
N ASP A 190 10.22 -1.86 12.09
CA ASP A 190 9.36 -2.89 11.52
C ASP A 190 8.20 -2.35 10.67
N VAL A 191 7.75 -1.12 10.94
CA VAL A 191 6.69 -0.45 10.16
C VAL A 191 7.22 0.53 9.12
N SER A 192 8.53 0.80 9.14
CA SER A 192 9.14 1.83 8.31
C SER A 192 8.85 1.62 6.82
N MET A 193 8.76 0.39 6.33
CA MET A 193 8.51 0.07 4.92
C MET A 193 7.04 -0.03 4.55
N LEU A 194 6.16 -0.12 5.55
CA LEU A 194 4.75 -0.37 5.32
C LEU A 194 4.11 0.82 4.59
N LEU A 195 4.25 2.02 5.13
CA LEU A 195 3.64 3.24 4.60
C LEU A 195 4.15 3.59 3.20
N ASP A 196 5.45 3.38 2.95
CA ASP A 196 6.05 3.57 1.64
C ASP A 196 5.53 2.54 0.63
N SER A 197 5.30 1.30 1.05
CA SER A 197 4.76 0.23 0.18
C SER A 197 3.30 0.48 -0.21
N ILE A 198 2.53 1.23 0.60
CA ILE A 198 1.16 1.60 0.25
C ILE A 198 1.17 2.54 -0.96
N ARG A 199 0.48 2.13 -2.02
CA ARG A 199 0.36 2.91 -3.25
C ARG A 199 -0.99 3.60 -3.39
N GLY A 200 -2.05 3.02 -2.82
CA GLY A 200 -3.33 3.70 -2.79
C GLY A 200 -4.42 3.03 -1.97
N PHE A 201 -5.54 3.76 -1.84
CA PHE A 201 -6.73 3.39 -1.09
C PHE A 201 -7.96 3.49 -1.98
N PHE A 202 -8.76 2.44 -1.97
CA PHE A 202 -10.07 2.41 -2.59
C PHE A 202 -11.14 2.32 -1.50
N PHE A 203 -12.04 3.30 -1.45
CA PHE A 203 -13.07 3.39 -0.42
C PHE A 203 -14.46 3.11 -0.99
N TYR A 204 -15.10 2.06 -0.49
CA TYR A 204 -16.51 1.79 -0.70
C TYR A 204 -17.34 2.41 0.43
N SER A 205 -18.11 3.45 0.15
CA SER A 205 -19.07 4.12 1.05
C SER A 205 -18.54 4.38 2.48
N THR A 206 -17.25 4.75 2.61
CA THR A 206 -16.62 5.00 3.91
C THR A 206 -17.09 6.32 4.49
N PRO A 207 -17.55 6.41 5.75
CA PRO A 207 -17.96 7.67 6.37
C PRO A 207 -16.75 8.45 6.88
N HIS A 208 -16.02 9.09 5.97
CA HIS A 208 -14.71 9.67 6.23
C HIS A 208 -14.67 10.67 7.38
N ARG A 209 -15.72 11.49 7.56
CA ARG A 209 -15.80 12.53 8.59
C ARG A 209 -16.83 12.22 9.69
N GLY A 210 -17.35 10.99 9.71
CA GLY A 210 -18.40 10.56 10.62
C GLY A 210 -19.78 10.44 9.98
N VAL A 211 -20.76 10.14 10.84
CA VAL A 211 -22.13 9.75 10.52
C VAL A 211 -23.11 10.61 11.31
N LYS A 212 -24.03 11.31 10.65
CA LYS A 212 -25.05 12.08 11.37
C LYS A 212 -26.17 11.16 11.88
N GLY A 213 -26.71 11.47 13.06
CA GLY A 213 -27.88 10.77 13.61
C GLY A 213 -27.58 9.43 14.28
N LEU A 214 -26.32 9.14 14.58
CA LEU A 214 -25.95 7.97 15.38
C LEU A 214 -26.55 8.10 16.80
N LYS A 215 -27.35 7.11 17.21
CA LYS A 215 -28.01 7.10 18.53
C LYS A 215 -27.05 6.62 19.61
N HIS A 216 -27.26 7.09 20.84
CA HIS A 216 -26.48 6.65 22.00
C HIS A 216 -26.53 5.11 22.14
N PRO A 217 -25.38 4.44 22.34
CA PRO A 217 -25.34 3.00 22.50
C PRO A 217 -26.12 2.52 23.73
N GLY A 218 -26.80 1.39 23.61
CA GLY A 218 -27.47 0.71 24.71
C GLY A 218 -26.51 -0.14 25.55
N LYS A 219 -27.02 -0.79 26.60
CA LYS A 219 -26.22 -1.65 27.49
C LYS A 219 -25.64 -2.90 26.82
N LYS A 220 -26.24 -3.37 25.71
CA LYS A 220 -25.81 -4.55 24.94
C LYS A 220 -24.86 -4.19 23.79
N ASP A 221 -24.65 -2.91 23.53
CA ASP A 221 -23.78 -2.47 22.46
C ASP A 221 -22.30 -2.57 22.89
N GLY A 222 -21.44 -3.03 21.97
CA GLY A 222 -20.04 -3.32 22.23
C GLY A 222 -19.15 -2.07 22.25
N PRO A 223 -17.88 -2.19 22.67
CA PRO A 223 -16.91 -1.11 22.71
C PRO A 223 -16.75 -0.41 21.36
N LEU A 224 -16.80 -1.14 20.25
CA LEU A 224 -16.67 -0.57 18.91
C LEU A 224 -17.79 0.42 18.57
N LEU A 225 -19.05 0.05 18.82
CA LEU A 225 -20.18 0.95 18.55
C LEU A 225 -20.19 2.14 19.52
N ARG A 226 -19.76 1.92 20.77
CA ARG A 226 -19.60 3.00 21.75
C ARG A 226 -18.53 3.99 21.32
N TRP A 227 -17.36 3.49 20.93
CA TRP A 227 -16.29 4.27 20.35
C TRP A 227 -16.82 5.08 19.16
N MET A 228 -17.49 4.44 18.20
CA MET A 228 -18.05 5.15 17.04
C MET A 228 -19.00 6.27 17.43
N TYR A 229 -19.86 6.07 18.43
CA TYR A 229 -20.77 7.11 18.91
C TYR A 229 -20.01 8.30 19.50
N GLU A 230 -19.07 8.03 20.40
CA GLU A 230 -18.27 9.05 21.08
C GLU A 230 -17.41 9.82 20.07
N VAL A 231 -16.65 9.10 19.23
CA VAL A 231 -15.74 9.67 18.23
C VAL A 231 -16.49 10.47 17.17
N ASN A 232 -17.70 10.05 16.80
CA ASN A 232 -18.56 10.80 15.89
C ASN A 232 -19.09 12.09 16.53
N GLY A 233 -19.50 12.06 17.80
CA GLY A 233 -19.99 13.24 18.52
C GLY A 233 -18.89 14.28 18.80
N HIS A 234 -17.65 13.84 18.96
CA HIS A 234 -16.50 14.69 19.30
C HIS A 234 -15.66 15.13 18.09
N GLY A 235 -16.09 14.86 16.85
CA GLY A 235 -15.37 15.23 15.64
C GLY A 235 -14.04 14.51 15.45
N GLN A 236 -13.77 13.44 16.21
CA GLN A 236 -12.52 12.69 16.12
C GLN A 236 -12.37 11.96 14.78
N LEU A 237 -13.46 11.51 14.14
CA LEU A 237 -13.39 10.96 12.77
C LEU A 237 -12.97 12.02 11.75
N ALA A 238 -13.38 13.28 11.95
CA ALA A 238 -12.92 14.38 11.10
C ALA A 238 -11.41 14.63 11.29
N ARG A 239 -10.92 14.63 12.55
CA ARG A 239 -9.49 14.75 12.86
C ARG A 239 -8.67 13.59 12.27
N LEU A 240 -9.13 12.35 12.45
CA LEU A 240 -8.49 11.17 11.85
C LEU A 240 -8.41 11.31 10.33
N HIS A 241 -9.46 11.82 9.69
CA HIS A 241 -9.44 12.05 8.25
C HIS A 241 -8.49 13.18 7.83
N GLU A 242 -8.38 14.25 8.60
CA GLU A 242 -7.42 15.34 8.37
C GLU A 242 -5.98 14.82 8.46
N THR A 243 -5.64 14.11 9.54
CA THR A 243 -4.32 13.46 9.67
C THR A 243 -4.05 12.48 8.53
N PHE A 244 -5.05 11.67 8.14
CA PHE A 244 -4.90 10.78 6.99
C PHE A 244 -4.66 11.55 5.67
N CYS A 245 -5.28 12.71 5.48
CA CYS A 245 -5.03 13.55 4.30
C CYS A 245 -3.59 14.08 4.30
N GLU A 246 -3.04 14.46 5.46
CA GLU A 246 -1.64 14.86 5.58
C GLU A 246 -0.70 13.70 5.21
N LEU A 247 -0.95 12.49 5.71
CA LEU A 247 -0.20 11.30 5.35
C LEU A 247 -0.33 10.98 3.85
N LYS A 248 -1.52 11.12 3.28
CA LYS A 248 -1.76 10.94 1.84
C LYS A 248 -0.90 11.87 1.00
N GLU A 249 -0.74 13.13 1.39
CA GLU A 249 0.18 14.05 0.69
C GLU A 249 1.65 13.68 0.94
N LEU A 250 2.02 13.34 2.18
CA LEU A 250 3.39 12.98 2.56
C LEU A 250 3.92 11.76 1.80
N TYR A 251 3.10 10.72 1.68
CA TYR A 251 3.44 9.46 1.01
C TYR A 251 2.94 9.40 -0.44
N ARG A 252 2.28 10.47 -0.92
CA ARG A 252 1.68 10.59 -2.26
C ARG A 252 0.78 9.41 -2.64
N TRP A 253 -0.09 8.99 -1.72
CA TRP A 253 -1.02 7.89 -1.96
C TRP A 253 -2.10 8.26 -2.97
N LEU A 254 -2.43 7.31 -3.85
CA LEU A 254 -3.61 7.40 -4.70
C LEU A 254 -4.88 7.13 -3.90
N ILE A 255 -5.93 7.91 -4.14
CA ILE A 255 -7.22 7.71 -3.48
C ILE A 255 -8.31 7.65 -4.53
N PHE A 256 -9.23 6.69 -4.37
CA PHE A 256 -10.50 6.67 -5.08
C PHE A 256 -11.62 6.30 -4.10
N ALA A 257 -12.73 7.03 -4.14
CA ALA A 257 -13.88 6.76 -3.32
C ALA A 257 -15.13 6.54 -4.18
N LEU A 258 -15.94 5.57 -3.81
CA LEU A 258 -17.15 5.19 -4.50
C LEU A 258 -18.27 5.03 -3.47
N ALA A 259 -19.43 5.64 -3.69
CA ALA A 259 -20.57 5.46 -2.78
C ALA A 259 -21.89 5.20 -3.51
N GLY A 260 -22.79 4.51 -2.81
CA GLY A 260 -24.14 4.22 -3.29
C GLY A 260 -25.11 5.40 -3.16
N LEU A 261 -25.93 5.64 -4.18
CA LEU A 261 -26.93 6.71 -4.24
C LEU A 261 -28.09 6.50 -3.25
N ASP A 262 -28.47 5.25 -2.99
CA ASP A 262 -29.58 4.90 -2.07
C ASP A 262 -29.18 4.93 -0.57
N SER A 263 -28.05 5.56 -0.25
CA SER A 263 -27.57 5.82 1.11
C SER A 263 -28.53 6.70 1.97
N LEU A 264 -29.67 7.10 1.41
CA LEU A 264 -30.72 7.89 2.04
C LEU A 264 -31.69 7.11 2.95
N GLN A 265 -31.75 5.76 2.91
CA GLN A 265 -32.77 5.00 3.67
C GLN A 265 -32.27 4.07 4.79
N SER A 266 -31.02 3.58 4.76
CA SER A 266 -30.50 2.73 5.84
C SER A 266 -28.98 2.62 5.83
N ALA A 267 -28.31 3.41 6.66
CA ALA A 267 -26.93 3.16 7.03
C ALA A 267 -26.88 2.11 8.14
N LEU A 268 -25.89 1.21 8.07
CA LEU A 268 -25.55 0.30 9.19
C LEU A 268 -26.71 -0.62 9.63
N GLY A 269 -27.60 -1.03 8.73
CA GLY A 269 -28.71 -1.94 9.03
C GLY A 269 -29.76 -1.41 10.04
N ARG A 270 -29.67 -0.13 10.45
CA ARG A 270 -30.61 0.49 11.39
C ARG A 270 -31.63 1.36 10.64
N PRO A 271 -32.94 1.05 10.71
CA PRO A 271 -33.97 1.90 10.14
C PRO A 271 -33.84 3.34 10.64
N GLY A 272 -33.66 4.29 9.71
CA GLY A 272 -33.60 5.73 10.00
C GLY A 272 -32.20 6.32 10.25
N LEU A 273 -31.13 5.52 10.27
CA LEU A 273 -29.77 6.08 10.23
C LEU A 273 -29.44 6.44 8.77
N ARG A 274 -29.08 7.71 8.52
CA ARG A 274 -28.75 8.21 7.19
C ARG A 274 -27.27 8.54 7.11
N LEU A 275 -26.60 8.00 6.09
CA LEU A 275 -25.27 8.44 5.69
C LEU A 275 -25.46 9.41 4.53
N PRO A 276 -25.46 10.73 4.75
CA PRO A 276 -25.52 11.65 3.63
C PRO A 276 -24.28 11.43 2.77
N GLU A 277 -24.46 11.48 1.44
CA GLU A 277 -23.42 11.39 0.41
C GLU A 277 -22.15 12.17 0.78
N THR A 278 -22.33 13.35 1.37
CA THR A 278 -21.25 14.22 1.86
C THR A 278 -20.28 13.56 2.84
N SER A 279 -20.71 12.50 3.53
CA SER A 279 -19.89 11.76 4.49
C SER A 279 -18.91 10.81 3.80
N SER A 280 -19.25 10.35 2.60
CA SER A 280 -18.45 9.42 1.80
C SER A 280 -17.69 10.08 0.66
N ARG A 281 -17.96 11.35 0.38
CA ARG A 281 -17.18 12.14 -0.58
C ARG A 281 -15.74 12.30 -0.09
N TYR A 282 -14.77 11.85 -0.91
CA TYR A 282 -13.34 12.07 -0.69
C TYR A 282 -12.81 13.10 -1.68
N GLY A 283 -12.91 14.39 -1.35
CA GLY A 283 -12.49 15.47 -2.25
C GLY A 283 -13.15 15.35 -3.63
N ASP A 284 -12.35 15.46 -4.69
CA ASP A 284 -12.79 15.32 -6.08
C ASP A 284 -12.56 13.92 -6.67
N SER A 285 -11.92 13.02 -5.92
CA SER A 285 -11.66 11.63 -6.33
C SER A 285 -12.79 10.71 -5.89
N TYR A 286 -14.01 11.02 -6.35
CA TYR A 286 -15.24 10.41 -5.86
C TYR A 286 -16.27 10.19 -6.97
N VAL A 287 -16.94 9.03 -6.96
CA VAL A 287 -18.04 8.69 -7.88
C VAL A 287 -19.22 8.08 -7.11
N THR A 288 -20.43 8.38 -7.56
CA THR A 288 -21.66 7.75 -7.07
C THR A 288 -22.14 6.64 -8.01
N VAL A 289 -22.63 5.54 -7.47
CA VAL A 289 -23.28 4.44 -8.22
C VAL A 289 -24.72 4.22 -7.74
N SER A 290 -25.55 3.56 -8.53
CA SER A 290 -26.97 3.32 -8.19
C SER A 290 -27.21 2.31 -7.07
N SER A 291 -26.20 1.55 -6.65
CA SER A 291 -26.31 0.55 -5.58
C SER A 291 -26.58 1.17 -4.19
N SER A 292 -27.03 0.34 -3.25
CA SER A 292 -27.21 0.73 -1.85
C SER A 292 -25.86 0.89 -1.13
N HIS A 293 -25.87 1.48 0.07
CA HIS A 293 -24.67 1.62 0.91
C HIS A 293 -24.01 0.26 1.22
N SER A 294 -24.83 -0.76 1.46
CA SER A 294 -24.39 -2.12 1.79
C SER A 294 -23.96 -2.91 0.56
N ASP A 295 -24.61 -2.72 -0.59
CA ASP A 295 -24.37 -3.54 -1.78
C ASP A 295 -23.27 -2.98 -2.68
N VAL A 296 -22.79 -1.76 -2.41
CA VAL A 296 -21.73 -1.10 -3.20
C VAL A 296 -20.44 -1.93 -3.30
N CYS A 297 -20.17 -2.79 -2.31
CA CYS A 297 -19.01 -3.69 -2.28
C CYS A 297 -19.35 -5.12 -2.76
N SER A 298 -20.59 -5.34 -3.21
CA SER A 298 -21.15 -6.59 -3.70
C SER A 298 -21.57 -6.47 -5.18
N PRO A 299 -20.63 -6.19 -6.10
CA PRO A 299 -20.90 -6.07 -7.52
C PRO A 299 -21.63 -7.30 -8.07
N SER A 300 -22.59 -7.08 -8.96
CA SER A 300 -23.41 -8.17 -9.53
C SER A 300 -22.68 -8.96 -10.62
N ASN A 301 -21.69 -8.35 -11.28
CA ASN A 301 -20.86 -8.97 -12.31
C ASN A 301 -19.58 -8.14 -12.57
N LYS A 302 -18.64 -8.68 -13.36
CA LYS A 302 -17.37 -8.03 -13.75
C LYS A 302 -17.51 -6.72 -14.55
N PHE A 303 -18.69 -6.41 -15.08
CA PHE A 303 -18.94 -5.19 -15.86
C PHE A 303 -19.68 -4.13 -15.04
N SER A 304 -19.98 -4.41 -13.77
CA SER A 304 -20.56 -3.43 -12.86
C SER A 304 -19.61 -2.26 -12.60
N ALA A 305 -20.15 -1.06 -12.42
CA ALA A 305 -19.35 0.14 -12.20
C ALA A 305 -18.49 0.02 -10.94
N GLU A 306 -19.04 -0.59 -9.89
CA GLU A 306 -18.40 -0.87 -8.60
C GLU A 306 -17.08 -1.62 -8.78
N TYR A 307 -17.07 -2.66 -9.63
CA TYR A 307 -15.88 -3.45 -9.92
C TYR A 307 -14.95 -2.75 -10.91
N LEU A 308 -15.50 -2.19 -11.99
CA LEU A 308 -14.69 -1.55 -13.04
C LEU A 308 -13.87 -0.37 -12.51
N HIS A 309 -14.42 0.43 -11.60
CA HIS A 309 -13.66 1.51 -10.95
C HIS A 309 -12.48 1.00 -10.12
N LEU A 310 -12.66 -0.08 -9.36
CA LEU A 310 -11.56 -0.69 -8.61
C LEU A 310 -10.50 -1.27 -9.56
N ARG A 311 -10.94 -1.98 -10.60
CA ARG A 311 -10.04 -2.54 -11.63
C ARG A 311 -9.20 -1.45 -12.28
N THR A 312 -9.82 -0.35 -12.74
CA THR A 312 -9.11 0.79 -13.33
C THR A 312 -8.14 1.41 -12.33
N PHE A 313 -8.56 1.59 -11.08
CA PHE A 313 -7.70 2.12 -10.03
C PHE A 313 -6.45 1.26 -9.80
N ILE A 314 -6.60 -0.07 -9.73
CA ILE A 314 -5.47 -1.00 -9.57
C ILE A 314 -4.54 -0.92 -10.78
N GLN A 315 -5.08 -0.87 -11.99
CA GLN A 315 -4.29 -0.72 -13.21
C GLN A 315 -3.48 0.60 -13.20
N ASP A 316 -4.10 1.70 -12.80
CA ASP A 316 -3.44 3.00 -12.69
C ASP A 316 -2.31 2.98 -11.65
N VAL A 317 -2.50 2.29 -10.52
CA VAL A 317 -1.45 2.06 -9.52
C VAL A 317 -0.29 1.27 -10.12
N LEU A 318 -0.56 0.14 -10.77
CA LEU A 318 0.47 -0.71 -11.38
C LEU A 318 1.26 0.03 -12.44
N THR A 319 0.60 0.76 -13.34
CA THR A 319 1.27 1.57 -14.37
C THR A 319 2.14 2.67 -13.77
N ARG A 320 1.80 3.21 -12.59
CA ARG A 320 2.67 4.15 -11.87
C ARG A 320 3.87 3.46 -11.23
N VAL A 321 3.70 2.27 -10.67
CA VAL A 321 4.80 1.48 -10.10
C VAL A 321 5.78 1.04 -11.18
N GLU A 322 5.31 0.56 -12.33
CA GLU A 322 6.16 0.19 -13.48
C GLU A 322 7.02 1.37 -13.95
N ARG A 323 6.47 2.58 -13.88
CA ARG A 323 7.19 3.83 -14.19
C ARG A 323 8.29 4.19 -13.19
N GLU A 324 8.32 3.57 -12.02
CA GLU A 324 9.40 3.74 -11.03
C GLU A 324 10.64 2.88 -11.36
N GLN A 325 10.58 2.08 -12.45
CA GLN A 325 11.67 1.47 -13.25
C GLN A 325 12.75 0.61 -12.57
N LEU A 326 12.76 0.40 -11.24
CA LEU A 326 13.81 -0.37 -10.57
C LEU A 326 13.32 -1.72 -10.06
N THR A 327 13.95 -2.80 -10.54
CA THR A 327 13.77 -4.16 -10.03
C THR A 327 14.72 -4.43 -8.87
N LEU A 328 14.18 -4.89 -7.75
CA LEU A 328 14.94 -5.36 -6.59
C LEU A 328 15.03 -6.89 -6.59
N PRO A 329 16.05 -7.46 -5.91
CA PRO A 329 16.03 -8.88 -5.55
C PRO A 329 14.79 -9.25 -4.72
N GLU A 330 14.36 -10.51 -4.80
CA GLU A 330 13.12 -11.00 -4.14
C GLU A 330 13.15 -10.84 -2.61
N VAL A 331 14.31 -11.08 -2.00
CA VAL A 331 14.51 -10.96 -0.56
C VAL A 331 15.58 -9.93 -0.31
N VAL A 332 15.20 -8.88 0.39
CA VAL A 332 16.10 -7.80 0.80
C VAL A 332 15.98 -7.63 2.30
N VAL A 333 17.01 -8.04 3.03
CA VAL A 333 17.09 -7.98 4.49
C VAL A 333 18.33 -7.22 4.94
N GLY A 334 18.24 -6.53 6.08
CA GLY A 334 19.38 -5.84 6.69
C GLY A 334 19.71 -4.46 6.10
N PHE A 335 18.90 -3.94 5.16
CA PHE A 335 19.10 -2.62 4.56
C PHE A 335 18.27 -1.50 5.23
N ASP A 336 17.35 -1.83 6.14
CA ASP A 336 16.46 -0.87 6.81
C ASP A 336 17.22 0.25 7.51
N GLY A 337 18.31 -0.10 8.22
CA GLY A 337 19.19 0.85 8.90
C GLY A 337 19.87 1.80 7.91
N PRO A 338 20.71 1.28 6.99
CA PRO A 338 21.38 2.10 5.98
C PRO A 338 20.43 2.98 5.15
N VAL A 339 19.28 2.44 4.74
CA VAL A 339 18.27 3.19 3.98
C VAL A 339 17.70 4.33 4.83
N THR A 340 17.37 4.07 6.09
CA THR A 340 16.85 5.10 7.00
C THR A 340 17.87 6.20 7.28
N GLU A 341 19.14 5.84 7.46
CA GLU A 341 20.24 6.78 7.67
C GLU A 341 20.40 7.72 6.46
N VAL A 342 20.47 7.17 5.24
CA VAL A 342 20.61 7.99 4.03
C VAL A 342 19.39 8.89 3.80
N LEU A 343 18.17 8.38 4.03
CA LEU A 343 16.94 9.17 3.88
C LEU A 343 16.83 10.27 4.94
N GLY A 344 17.24 9.98 6.17
CA GLY A 344 17.12 10.87 7.32
C GLY A 344 18.19 11.94 7.38
N GLU A 345 19.45 11.59 7.12
CA GLU A 345 20.59 12.50 7.33
C GLU A 345 21.04 13.16 6.02
N HIS A 346 21.07 12.40 4.93
CA HIS A 346 21.71 12.86 3.69
C HIS A 346 20.71 13.48 2.69
N LEU A 347 19.56 12.84 2.46
CA LEU A 347 18.55 13.37 1.53
C LEU A 347 17.74 14.56 2.06
N ARG A 348 17.86 14.88 3.35
CA ARG A 348 17.32 16.14 3.91
C ARG A 348 18.15 17.36 3.54
N THR A 349 19.44 17.16 3.29
CA THR A 349 20.43 18.24 3.15
C THR A 349 21.04 18.34 1.76
N HIS A 350 20.98 17.26 0.96
CA HIS A 350 21.59 17.18 -0.36
C HIS A 350 20.56 16.84 -1.45
N ALA A 351 20.72 17.43 -2.63
CA ALA A 351 19.86 17.21 -3.79
C ALA A 351 20.18 15.93 -4.60
N PHE A 352 21.22 15.20 -4.21
CA PHE A 352 21.65 13.96 -4.86
C PHE A 352 22.41 13.06 -3.89
N VAL A 353 22.45 11.75 -4.19
CA VAL A 353 23.16 10.72 -3.43
C VAL A 353 23.97 9.86 -4.40
N GLY A 354 25.27 9.75 -4.18
CA GLY A 354 26.12 8.78 -4.88
C GLY A 354 26.54 7.65 -3.95
N ILE A 355 26.43 6.41 -4.40
CA ILE A 355 26.83 5.22 -3.62
C ILE A 355 28.12 4.64 -4.20
N CYS A 356 29.17 4.64 -3.38
CA CYS A 356 30.53 4.22 -3.72
C CYS A 356 31.04 3.11 -2.77
N GLY A 357 32.01 2.30 -3.22
CA GLY A 357 32.67 1.27 -2.40
C GLY A 357 32.98 -0.03 -3.15
N MET A 358 33.61 -1.00 -2.47
CA MET A 358 34.05 -2.28 -3.08
C MET A 358 32.88 -3.11 -3.67
N GLY A 359 33.16 -3.89 -4.72
CA GLY A 359 32.18 -4.78 -5.38
C GLY A 359 31.61 -5.85 -4.45
N GLY A 360 30.38 -6.32 -4.72
CA GLY A 360 29.76 -7.44 -3.98
C GLY A 360 29.03 -7.10 -2.67
N VAL A 361 29.08 -5.86 -2.18
CA VAL A 361 28.51 -5.45 -0.87
C VAL A 361 27.02 -5.09 -0.93
N GLY A 362 26.37 -5.17 -2.10
CA GLY A 362 24.95 -4.81 -2.26
C GLY A 362 24.68 -3.31 -2.48
N LYS A 363 25.66 -2.54 -2.99
CA LYS A 363 25.51 -1.11 -3.31
C LYS A 363 24.36 -0.81 -4.27
N THR A 364 24.26 -1.58 -5.35
CA THR A 364 23.15 -1.48 -6.31
C THR A 364 21.81 -1.71 -5.64
N THR A 365 21.71 -2.71 -4.76
CA THR A 365 20.49 -2.96 -3.99
C THR A 365 20.17 -1.77 -3.10
N LEU A 366 21.13 -1.26 -2.33
CA LEU A 366 20.95 -0.08 -1.48
C LEU A 366 20.53 1.16 -2.29
N ALA A 367 21.16 1.41 -3.45
CA ALA A 367 20.83 2.52 -4.35
C ALA A 367 19.37 2.41 -4.82
N LYS A 368 18.96 1.23 -5.28
CA LYS A 368 17.59 0.96 -5.72
C LYS A 368 16.58 1.11 -4.57
N LEU A 369 16.92 0.64 -3.37
CA LEU A 369 16.07 0.79 -2.18
C LEU A 369 15.86 2.26 -1.81
N ILE A 370 16.95 3.04 -1.76
CA ILE A 370 16.88 4.49 -1.49
C ILE A 370 16.05 5.16 -2.57
N PHE A 371 16.26 4.80 -3.85
CA PHE A 371 15.46 5.35 -4.95
C PHE A 371 13.98 5.04 -4.76
N LEU A 372 13.58 3.77 -4.61
CA LEU A 372 12.19 3.36 -4.52
C LEU A 372 11.47 3.94 -3.29
N ARG A 373 12.21 4.24 -2.22
CA ARG A 373 11.68 4.85 -1.00
C ARG A 373 11.63 6.38 -1.04
N ALA A 374 12.51 7.01 -1.81
CA ALA A 374 12.59 8.46 -1.92
C ALA A 374 11.85 9.02 -3.15
N CYS A 375 11.83 8.31 -4.28
CA CYS A 375 11.47 8.86 -5.60
C CYS A 375 10.11 9.55 -5.61
N ARG A 376 9.13 8.98 -4.90
CA ARG A 376 7.79 9.54 -4.76
C ARG A 376 7.75 10.87 -4.02
N LYS A 377 8.78 11.27 -3.27
CA LYS A 377 8.85 12.56 -2.56
C LYS A 377 9.39 13.70 -3.45
N PHE A 378 10.03 13.36 -4.56
CA PHE A 378 10.67 14.32 -5.45
C PHE A 378 9.81 14.55 -6.71
N GLU A 379 9.90 15.74 -7.30
CA GLU A 379 9.21 16.04 -8.57
C GLU A 379 9.97 15.43 -9.75
N PHE A 380 11.29 15.58 -9.73
CA PHE A 380 12.20 15.01 -10.70
C PHE A 380 13.01 13.88 -10.06
N THR A 381 13.27 12.84 -10.83
CA THR A 381 14.03 11.67 -10.39
C THR A 381 14.92 11.19 -11.51
N CYS A 382 16.14 10.77 -11.20
CA CYS A 382 17.02 10.12 -12.16
C CYS A 382 17.86 9.07 -11.43
N PHE A 383 17.84 7.84 -11.92
CA PHE A 383 18.69 6.76 -11.46
C PHE A 383 19.76 6.47 -12.51
N VAL A 384 21.02 6.53 -12.12
CA VAL A 384 22.17 6.32 -13.01
C VAL A 384 22.88 5.04 -12.58
N GLU A 385 22.65 3.96 -13.32
CA GLU A 385 23.25 2.64 -13.03
C GLU A 385 24.76 2.59 -13.21
N GLU A 386 25.28 3.26 -14.24
CA GLU A 386 26.70 3.26 -14.60
C GLU A 386 27.16 4.70 -14.81
N ILE A 387 27.81 5.29 -13.79
CA ILE A 387 28.29 6.68 -13.86
C ILE A 387 29.34 6.88 -14.96
N GLN A 388 30.10 5.85 -15.32
CA GLN A 388 31.09 5.86 -16.40
C GLN A 388 30.45 6.22 -17.76
N LEU A 389 29.18 5.88 -17.98
CA LEU A 389 28.46 6.27 -19.20
C LEU A 389 28.20 7.79 -19.30
N LEU A 390 28.45 8.55 -18.22
CA LEU A 390 28.29 10.00 -18.16
C LEU A 390 29.57 10.78 -18.52
N GLU A 391 30.63 10.13 -18.98
CA GLU A 391 31.86 10.79 -19.47
C GLU A 391 31.59 11.90 -20.51
N GLY A 392 32.38 12.97 -20.46
CA GLY A 392 32.27 14.12 -21.36
C GLY A 392 32.37 15.46 -20.63
N SER A 393 32.04 16.56 -21.32
CA SER A 393 31.98 17.89 -20.68
C SER A 393 30.83 17.97 -19.67
N LYS A 394 30.85 18.97 -18.76
CA LYS A 394 29.75 19.24 -17.81
C LYS A 394 28.39 19.34 -18.53
N SER A 395 28.34 19.98 -19.69
CA SER A 395 27.12 20.09 -20.50
C SER A 395 26.68 18.73 -21.08
N ASP A 396 27.63 17.89 -21.50
CA ASP A 396 27.32 16.54 -22.00
C ASP A 396 26.71 15.65 -20.90
N MET A 397 27.29 15.70 -19.70
CA MET A 397 26.80 14.97 -18.54
C MET A 397 25.39 15.44 -18.16
N LYS A 398 25.16 16.75 -18.04
CA LYS A 398 23.83 17.33 -17.77
C LYS A 398 22.78 16.87 -18.78
N ARG A 399 23.13 16.87 -20.07
CA ARG A 399 22.24 16.42 -21.15
C ARG A 399 21.97 14.92 -21.11
N LYS A 400 22.96 14.10 -20.75
CA LYS A 400 22.78 12.64 -20.56
C LYS A 400 21.86 12.35 -19.37
N ILE A 401 22.04 13.04 -18.25
CA ILE A 401 21.16 12.93 -17.07
C ILE A 401 19.74 13.38 -17.43
N TRP A 402 19.58 14.51 -18.12
CA TRP A 402 18.28 15.01 -18.56
C TRP A 402 17.50 13.99 -19.38
N LYS A 403 18.17 13.29 -20.32
CA LYS A 403 17.54 12.23 -21.13
C LYS A 403 17.06 11.03 -20.32
N LYS A 404 17.71 10.76 -19.17
CA LYS A 404 17.36 9.67 -18.25
C LYS A 404 16.42 10.13 -17.13
N MET A 405 16.10 11.41 -17.07
CA MET A 405 15.30 11.99 -15.99
C MET A 405 13.82 11.76 -16.22
N HIS A 406 13.10 11.54 -15.13
CA HIS A 406 11.65 11.42 -15.09
C HIS A 406 11.08 12.53 -14.23
N ARG A 407 9.95 13.08 -14.67
CA ARG A 407 9.11 13.99 -13.89
C ARG A 407 7.89 13.21 -13.43
N ARG A 408 7.78 12.98 -12.12
CA ARG A 408 6.70 12.17 -11.51
C ARG A 408 6.52 10.80 -12.18
N GLY A 409 7.65 10.11 -12.41
CA GLY A 409 7.69 8.80 -13.07
C GLY A 409 7.46 8.81 -14.58
N VAL A 410 7.22 9.97 -15.20
CA VAL A 410 7.10 10.08 -16.67
C VAL A 410 8.41 10.59 -17.24
N PRO A 411 9.00 9.95 -18.27
CA PRO A 411 10.21 10.46 -18.91
C PRO A 411 10.03 11.90 -19.37
N VAL A 412 11.03 12.76 -19.10
CA VAL A 412 11.00 14.15 -19.57
C VAL A 412 11.03 14.15 -21.10
N ARG A 413 10.08 14.85 -21.73
CA ARG A 413 9.91 14.82 -23.19
C ARG A 413 11.04 15.58 -23.89
N GLN A 414 11.43 15.12 -25.07
CA GLN A 414 12.43 15.79 -25.92
C GLN A 414 12.03 17.19 -26.42
N ALA A 415 10.79 17.63 -26.23
CA ALA A 415 10.35 18.97 -26.60
C ALA A 415 10.97 20.07 -25.70
N ASP A 416 11.48 19.71 -24.52
CA ASP A 416 12.18 20.62 -23.61
C ASP A 416 13.69 20.76 -23.93
N ARG A 417 14.13 20.32 -25.13
CA ARG A 417 15.54 20.30 -25.57
C ARG A 417 16.23 21.66 -25.44
N ASP A 418 15.50 22.75 -25.67
CA ASP A 418 16.05 24.10 -25.67
C ASP A 418 16.53 24.56 -24.28
N TYR A 419 16.14 23.86 -23.21
CA TYR A 419 16.49 24.19 -21.82
C TYR A 419 17.34 23.11 -21.11
N ALA A 420 17.73 22.04 -21.83
CA ALA A 420 18.39 20.88 -21.23
C ALA A 420 19.79 21.19 -20.67
N ASP A 421 20.49 22.18 -21.23
CA ASP A 421 21.84 22.55 -20.79
C ASP A 421 21.84 23.36 -19.48
N ASP A 422 20.74 24.05 -19.17
CA ASP A 422 20.66 24.96 -18.01
C ASP A 422 19.92 24.37 -16.80
N TRP A 423 19.27 23.21 -16.93
CA TRP A 423 18.45 22.60 -15.85
C TRP A 423 17.35 23.53 -15.30
N TYR A 424 17.06 24.64 -15.98
CA TYR A 424 16.05 25.62 -15.60
C TYR A 424 14.68 25.01 -15.22
N PRO A 425 14.18 23.95 -15.89
CA PRO A 425 12.90 23.34 -15.50
C PRO A 425 12.94 22.60 -14.14
N VAL A 426 14.13 22.27 -13.65
CA VAL A 426 14.38 21.63 -12.34
C VAL A 426 14.65 22.67 -11.26
N GLU A 427 15.03 23.88 -11.65
CA GLU A 427 15.39 24.96 -10.71
C GLU A 427 14.22 25.30 -9.78
N GLY A 428 14.51 25.37 -8.48
CA GLY A 428 13.50 25.58 -7.44
C GLY A 428 12.56 24.39 -7.19
N ARG A 429 12.82 23.22 -7.77
CA ARG A 429 12.01 22.00 -7.60
C ARG A 429 12.84 20.86 -7.01
N SER A 430 12.15 19.87 -6.44
CA SER A 430 12.81 18.74 -5.80
C SER A 430 13.28 17.72 -6.84
N LEU A 431 14.60 17.47 -6.86
CA LEU A 431 15.26 16.44 -7.65
C LEU A 431 15.85 15.35 -6.74
N LEU A 432 15.58 14.08 -7.07
CA LEU A 432 16.31 12.93 -6.55
C LEU A 432 17.22 12.39 -7.64
N LEU A 433 18.52 12.51 -7.44
CA LEU A 433 19.52 11.95 -8.34
C LEU A 433 20.32 10.90 -7.59
N ILE A 434 20.26 9.65 -8.06
CA ILE A 434 21.00 8.53 -7.45
C ILE A 434 22.00 7.97 -8.45
N PHE A 435 23.27 7.96 -8.05
CA PHE A 435 24.35 7.30 -8.77
C PHE A 435 24.66 5.96 -8.14
N ASP A 436 24.48 4.90 -8.91
CA ASP A 436 24.96 3.57 -8.59
C ASP A 436 26.41 3.40 -9.09
N GLN A 437 27.17 2.57 -8.39
CA GLN A 437 28.55 2.20 -8.73
C GLN A 437 29.49 3.39 -8.97
N VAL A 438 29.52 4.36 -8.04
CA VAL A 438 30.49 5.46 -8.11
C VAL A 438 31.88 4.94 -7.73
N GLU A 439 32.82 4.96 -8.68
CA GLU A 439 34.22 4.55 -8.48
C GLU A 439 35.14 5.74 -8.19
N ASP A 440 34.89 6.89 -8.83
CA ASP A 440 35.65 8.13 -8.69
C ASP A 440 34.72 9.31 -8.38
N TYR A 441 35.02 10.04 -7.31
CA TYR A 441 34.25 11.21 -6.86
C TYR A 441 34.43 12.43 -7.75
N GLN A 442 35.48 12.49 -8.58
CA GLN A 442 35.72 13.60 -9.51
C GLN A 442 34.59 13.76 -10.54
N HIS A 443 33.89 12.68 -10.90
CA HIS A 443 32.71 12.75 -11.75
C HIS A 443 31.51 13.44 -11.08
N MET A 444 31.48 13.50 -9.74
CA MET A 444 30.42 14.16 -8.98
C MET A 444 30.70 15.62 -8.67
N GLU A 445 31.97 16.05 -8.64
CA GLU A 445 32.35 17.47 -8.48
C GLU A 445 31.91 18.34 -9.67
N LEU A 446 31.64 17.72 -10.82
CA LEU A 446 31.23 18.40 -12.05
C LEU A 446 29.74 18.73 -12.11
N LEU A 447 28.90 18.19 -11.22
CA LEU A 447 27.46 18.47 -11.14
C LEU A 447 27.22 19.70 -10.28
#